data_AF-A0A2N1PU45-F1
#
_entry.id   AF-A0A2N1PU45-F1
#
_cell.length_a   1.000
_cell.length_b   1.000
_cell.length_c   1.000
_cell.angle_alpha   90.00
_cell.angle_beta   90.00
_cell.angle_gamma   90.00
#
_symmetry.space_group_name_H-M   'P 1'
#
loop_
_entity.id
_entity.type
_entity.pdbx_description
1 polymer ?
#
loop_
_entity_poly.entity_id
_entity_poly.type
_entity_poly.pdbx_seq_one_letter_code
_entity_poly.pdbx_strand_id
1 'polypeptide(L)'
;MNLLYKDLRRINDFAASDRNMLTIRYSRNDNGYLTYFCSLLGNTLYNKVNEALFIAHHYLTPSFLKVWLYRLSGVNMGINVYMGPHVKLDPHFPNLVEIGDNVLIGMDTRISTHEISRNQLTLGRVSIGENTVIGAFSTIKCGVKIGSNAEIAMGSVVSRDVPDNCMAIGNPARIVRPKRSAPAESGQFTDAGLNILLVNPAWRGFGNRKKIKASESSVHPLTLGIVAGVIMAHNSNHTVTVIDQNNQEIPFNEKFDLVGITVNTYTADAAYAISRRFKGQARVVLGGVHATLMPDECLKHADAVVTGEAEAALPRLLDDLQAEQLEKIYRGDTLTDLAGIPIPDRSLICLPGSDAAYVQATRGCDNICKFCYLRYVTWSPHRKRPVDDVIRELRGISEKVILFVDDNMFVDRDYCLELFGRMKTLGKFWWAQAPTTLARDGELLAAAAESGCFSLSYGFQTVNEKSLQGDMILQNRIRDYREIVALTQQAGILVDGTFIFGFNGDAKSIFRTTVKMIIEMNLDTYTFYMLTPYPGTPYYEEYRKSKRLVTDNHEKFDWDHAVIEPENMTSIELDKGVRWAYRTLDRYYRATFWKRALTNYRFLFKSIDLVRFLLSSGIPRKYRNDY
;
A
#
# COMPACT_ATOMS: atom_id res chain seq x y z
N MET A 1 27.91 47.19 -38.38
CA MET A 1 26.83 46.34 -38.94
C MET A 1 27.33 45.02 -39.54
N ASN A 2 28.35 44.99 -40.41
CA ASN A 2 28.77 43.74 -41.09
C ASN A 2 29.22 42.57 -40.18
N LEU A 3 29.88 42.84 -39.05
CA LEU A 3 30.33 41.78 -38.13
C LEU A 3 29.16 41.14 -37.36
N LEU A 4 28.28 41.97 -36.78
CA LEU A 4 27.08 41.51 -36.05
C LEU A 4 26.19 40.64 -36.94
N TYR A 5 25.93 41.07 -38.18
CA TYR A 5 25.12 40.30 -39.12
C TYR A 5 25.77 38.95 -39.51
N LYS A 6 27.10 38.94 -39.70
CA LYS A 6 27.85 37.71 -39.98
C LYS A 6 27.76 36.72 -38.82
N ASP A 7 27.90 37.19 -37.58
CA ASP A 7 27.84 36.33 -36.40
C ASP A 7 26.40 35.88 -36.07
N LEU A 8 25.38 36.71 -36.31
CA LEU A 8 23.97 36.28 -36.26
C LEU A 8 23.68 35.15 -37.26
N ARG A 9 24.22 35.25 -38.49
CA ARG A 9 24.10 34.17 -39.48
C ARG A 9 24.77 32.89 -39.00
N ARG A 10 25.96 32.98 -38.41
CA ARG A 10 26.67 31.83 -37.83
C ARG A 10 25.89 31.17 -36.70
N ILE A 11 25.16 31.94 -35.88
CA ILE A 11 24.29 31.42 -34.82
C ILE A 11 23.11 30.66 -35.43
N ASN A 12 22.44 31.24 -36.43
CA ASN A 12 21.32 30.58 -37.10
C ASN A 12 21.76 29.30 -37.83
N ASP A 13 22.91 29.35 -38.52
CA ASP A 13 23.49 28.18 -39.18
C ASP A 13 23.86 27.10 -38.15
N PHE A 14 24.36 27.49 -36.97
CA PHE A 14 24.66 26.54 -35.88
C PHE A 14 23.40 25.89 -35.32
N ALA A 15 22.36 26.69 -35.05
CA ALA A 15 21.06 26.21 -34.58
C ALA A 15 20.42 25.18 -35.53
N ALA A 16 20.66 25.32 -36.83
CA ALA A 16 20.21 24.40 -37.87
C ALA A 16 21.18 23.23 -38.16
N SER A 17 22.31 23.14 -37.46
CA SER A 17 23.34 22.11 -37.68
C SER A 17 23.49 21.15 -36.50
N ASP A 18 24.07 19.97 -36.75
CA ASP A 18 24.40 18.97 -35.73
C ASP A 18 25.67 19.27 -34.92
N ARG A 19 26.25 20.47 -35.08
CA ARG A 19 27.43 20.86 -34.31
C ARG A 19 27.05 20.98 -32.83
N ASN A 20 27.90 20.46 -31.94
CA ASN A 20 27.65 20.52 -30.49
C ASN A 20 27.94 21.90 -29.90
N MET A 21 28.96 22.61 -30.42
CA MET A 21 29.46 23.87 -29.86
C MET A 21 29.75 24.91 -30.95
N LEU A 22 29.44 26.18 -30.65
CA LEU A 22 29.87 27.34 -31.42
C LEU A 22 30.52 28.36 -30.49
N THR A 23 31.66 28.89 -30.89
CA THR A 23 32.34 29.97 -30.16
C THR A 23 32.48 31.20 -31.06
N ILE A 24 32.04 32.35 -30.55
CA ILE A 24 32.19 33.66 -31.17
C ILE A 24 33.08 34.51 -30.28
N ARG A 25 34.23 34.93 -30.80
CA ARG A 25 35.18 35.80 -30.10
C ARG A 25 35.12 37.21 -30.66
N TYR A 26 35.06 38.18 -29.78
CA TYR A 26 35.12 39.60 -30.08
C TYR A 26 36.53 40.13 -29.82
N SER A 27 37.22 40.65 -30.84
CA SER A 27 38.66 40.99 -30.74
C SER A 27 38.98 42.49 -30.61
N ARG A 28 38.02 43.38 -30.33
CA ARG A 28 38.32 44.81 -30.20
C ARG A 28 38.71 45.21 -28.77
N ASN A 29 39.74 46.05 -28.68
CA ASN A 29 40.33 46.64 -27.47
C ASN A 29 39.46 47.73 -26.80
N ASP A 30 38.14 47.56 -26.68
CA ASP A 30 37.30 48.54 -25.98
C ASP A 30 36.13 47.90 -25.22
N ASN A 31 35.66 48.61 -24.19
CA ASN A 31 34.52 48.31 -23.28
C ASN A 31 33.15 48.04 -23.96
N GLY A 32 33.10 47.84 -25.28
CA GLY A 32 31.87 47.67 -26.08
C GLY A 32 31.44 46.22 -26.35
N TYR A 33 32.18 45.21 -25.87
CA TYR A 33 31.80 43.80 -26.05
C TYR A 33 30.45 43.45 -25.38
N LEU A 34 30.14 44.11 -24.25
CA LEU A 34 28.87 43.95 -23.53
C LEU A 34 27.70 44.41 -24.42
N THR A 35 27.79 45.61 -24.99
CA THR A 35 26.79 46.14 -25.93
C THR A 35 26.67 45.27 -27.19
N TYR A 36 27.78 44.72 -27.67
CA TYR A 36 27.79 43.81 -28.82
C TYR A 36 27.05 42.48 -28.51
N PHE A 37 27.34 41.83 -27.39
CA PHE A 37 26.63 40.59 -27.01
C PHE A 37 25.19 40.85 -26.58
N CYS A 38 24.87 41.97 -25.92
CA CYS A 38 23.49 42.40 -25.67
C CYS A 38 22.74 42.63 -26.99
N SER A 39 23.40 43.14 -28.04
CA SER A 39 22.77 43.28 -29.36
C SER A 39 22.59 41.93 -30.07
N LEU A 40 23.48 40.96 -29.82
CA LEU A 40 23.43 39.61 -30.37
C LEU A 40 22.34 38.74 -29.69
N LEU A 41 22.12 38.93 -28.38
CA LEU A 41 21.15 38.19 -27.57
C LEU A 41 19.81 38.91 -27.38
N GLY A 42 19.76 40.24 -27.54
CA GLY A 42 18.76 41.05 -26.86
C GLY A 42 17.71 41.77 -27.70
N ASN A 43 17.48 41.46 -28.98
CA ASN A 43 16.52 42.28 -29.76
C ASN A 43 15.74 41.58 -30.88
N THR A 44 15.44 40.29 -30.74
CA THR A 44 14.47 39.63 -31.61
C THR A 44 13.10 39.56 -30.93
N LEU A 45 12.03 39.72 -31.72
CA LEU A 45 10.66 39.46 -31.24
C LEU A 45 10.55 38.05 -30.62
N TYR A 46 11.25 37.10 -31.22
CA TYR A 46 11.40 35.73 -30.73
C TYR A 46 11.90 35.66 -29.27
N ASN A 47 12.97 36.37 -28.93
CA ASN A 47 13.51 36.36 -27.57
C ASN A 47 12.57 37.03 -26.56
N LYS A 48 11.87 38.11 -26.96
CA LYS A 48 10.87 38.77 -26.09
C LYS A 48 9.64 37.89 -25.84
N VAL A 49 9.18 37.16 -26.85
CA VAL A 49 8.08 36.19 -26.71
C VAL A 49 8.50 35.04 -25.81
N ASN A 50 9.69 34.47 -26.02
CA ASN A 50 10.21 33.43 -25.14
C ASN A 50 10.38 33.94 -23.71
N GLU A 51 10.96 35.12 -23.48
CA GLU A 51 11.09 35.68 -22.15
C GLU A 51 9.73 35.83 -21.43
N ALA A 52 8.68 36.28 -22.15
CA ALA A 52 7.33 36.34 -21.60
C ALA A 52 6.75 34.96 -21.28
N LEU A 53 6.96 33.96 -22.14
CA LEU A 53 6.59 32.56 -21.86
C LEU A 53 7.31 32.04 -20.62
N PHE A 54 8.61 32.33 -20.48
CA PHE A 54 9.46 31.96 -19.33
C PHE A 54 9.03 32.62 -18.03
N ILE A 55 8.53 33.86 -18.07
CA ILE A 55 7.90 34.50 -16.91
C ILE A 55 6.60 33.78 -16.56
N ALA A 56 5.76 33.43 -17.53
CA ALA A 56 4.52 32.67 -17.28
C ALA A 56 4.81 31.30 -16.65
N HIS A 57 5.83 30.57 -17.14
CA HIS A 57 6.30 29.30 -16.57
C HIS A 57 6.62 29.39 -15.08
N HIS A 58 7.16 30.52 -14.62
CA HIS A 58 7.59 30.72 -13.24
C HIS A 58 6.43 30.62 -12.23
N TYR A 59 5.21 30.97 -12.65
CA TYR A 59 4.03 31.04 -11.79
C TYR A 59 3.03 29.91 -12.02
N LEU A 60 3.28 29.01 -12.98
CA LEU A 60 2.41 27.87 -13.24
C LEU A 60 2.78 26.69 -12.34
N THR A 61 1.79 26.12 -11.64
CA THR A 61 1.99 24.95 -10.76
C THR A 61 2.02 23.61 -11.52
N PRO A 62 1.16 23.35 -12.52
CA PRO A 62 1.11 22.04 -13.18
C PRO A 62 2.30 21.78 -14.14
N SER A 63 2.99 20.65 -13.99
CA SER A 63 4.13 20.26 -14.82
C SER A 63 3.78 20.12 -16.31
N PHE A 64 2.64 19.52 -16.64
CA PHE A 64 2.26 19.28 -18.03
C PHE A 64 2.13 20.57 -18.85
N LEU A 65 1.64 21.66 -18.24
CA LEU A 65 1.49 22.95 -18.89
C LEU A 65 2.86 23.61 -19.13
N LYS A 66 3.82 23.42 -18.23
CA LYS A 66 5.20 23.87 -18.43
C LYS A 66 5.87 23.11 -19.57
N VAL A 67 5.75 21.79 -19.61
CA VAL A 67 6.30 20.99 -20.70
C VAL A 67 5.73 21.44 -22.04
N TRP A 68 4.41 21.68 -22.10
CA TRP A 68 3.74 22.18 -23.30
C TRP A 68 4.28 23.54 -23.77
N LEU A 69 4.40 24.51 -22.85
CA LEU A 69 4.91 25.85 -23.18
C LEU A 69 6.40 25.82 -23.61
N TYR A 70 7.24 24.99 -22.99
CA TYR A 70 8.66 24.90 -23.39
C TYR A 70 8.84 24.28 -24.77
N ARG A 71 7.99 23.32 -25.13
CA ARG A 71 7.92 22.79 -26.49
C ARG A 71 7.55 23.89 -27.49
N LEU A 72 6.62 24.78 -27.16
CA LEU A 72 6.28 25.93 -28.01
C LEU A 72 7.45 26.92 -28.17
N SER A 73 8.28 27.09 -27.15
CA SER A 73 9.52 27.88 -27.24
C SER A 73 10.60 27.22 -28.11
N GLY A 74 10.46 25.94 -28.45
CA GLY A 74 11.36 25.22 -29.35
C GLY A 74 12.20 24.14 -28.69
N VAL A 75 12.00 23.86 -27.40
CA VAL A 75 12.71 22.77 -26.71
C VAL A 75 12.20 21.41 -27.19
N ASN A 76 13.11 20.51 -27.55
CA ASN A 76 12.74 19.14 -27.92
C ASN A 76 12.61 18.29 -26.66
N MET A 77 11.42 17.78 -26.38
CA MET A 77 11.13 16.99 -25.18
C MET A 77 10.33 15.73 -25.51
N GLY A 78 10.84 14.58 -25.04
CA GLY A 78 10.21 13.27 -25.09
C GLY A 78 8.91 13.16 -24.29
N ILE A 79 8.35 11.96 -24.24
CA ILE A 79 7.12 11.62 -23.52
C ILE A 79 7.42 11.50 -22.03
N ASN A 80 6.45 11.84 -21.18
CA ASN A 80 6.53 11.67 -19.72
C ASN A 80 7.69 12.44 -19.06
N VAL A 81 7.86 13.71 -19.42
CA VAL A 81 8.81 14.63 -18.77
C VAL A 81 8.13 15.35 -17.62
N TYR A 82 8.76 15.35 -16.44
CA TYR A 82 8.34 16.16 -15.29
C TYR A 82 9.28 17.35 -15.09
N MET A 83 8.70 18.55 -14.87
CA MET A 83 9.43 19.77 -14.55
C MET A 83 8.92 20.37 -13.25
N GLY A 84 9.80 20.42 -12.25
CA GLY A 84 9.54 21.00 -10.95
C GLY A 84 9.21 22.51 -11.00
N PRO A 85 8.74 23.08 -9.88
CA PRO A 85 8.65 24.53 -9.70
C PRO A 85 9.97 25.25 -10.05
N HIS A 86 9.88 26.41 -10.69
CA HIS A 86 11.02 27.31 -10.95
C HIS A 86 12.22 26.75 -11.74
N VAL A 87 12.06 25.62 -12.47
CA VAL A 87 13.05 25.18 -13.46
C VAL A 87 13.24 26.26 -14.53
N LYS A 88 14.49 26.58 -14.88
CA LYS A 88 14.85 27.61 -15.87
C LYS A 88 15.68 27.00 -16.99
N LEU A 89 15.13 26.95 -18.19
CA LEU A 89 15.89 26.67 -19.40
C LEU A 89 16.48 27.98 -19.96
N ASP A 90 17.22 27.89 -21.05
CA ASP A 90 17.77 29.04 -21.72
C ASP A 90 16.69 29.74 -22.58
N PRO A 91 16.34 31.01 -22.33
CA PRO A 91 15.31 31.71 -23.10
C PRO A 91 15.79 32.19 -24.47
N HIS A 92 17.10 32.30 -24.68
CA HIS A 92 17.66 32.83 -25.93
C HIS A 92 17.84 31.76 -27.00
N PHE A 93 18.18 30.53 -26.60
CA PHE A 93 18.35 29.40 -27.52
C PHE A 93 17.70 28.11 -27.00
N PRO A 94 16.39 28.12 -26.71
CA PRO A 94 15.67 26.93 -26.20
C PRO A 94 15.73 25.74 -27.16
N ASN A 95 15.85 25.99 -28.46
CA ASN A 95 15.99 24.97 -29.51
C ASN A 95 17.31 24.18 -29.48
N LEU A 96 18.23 24.53 -28.58
CA LEU A 96 19.46 23.78 -28.32
C LEU A 96 19.34 22.83 -27.12
N VAL A 97 18.16 22.72 -26.51
CA VAL A 97 17.87 21.79 -25.42
C VAL A 97 17.09 20.59 -25.94
N GLU A 98 17.60 19.40 -25.65
CA GLU A 98 16.99 18.11 -25.98
C GLU A 98 16.83 17.28 -24.69
N ILE A 99 15.61 16.79 -24.43
CA ILE A 99 15.26 15.99 -23.25
C ILE A 99 14.57 14.71 -23.72
N GLY A 100 15.10 13.56 -23.32
CA GLY A 100 14.55 12.23 -23.65
C GLY A 100 13.25 11.88 -22.92
N ASP A 101 12.82 10.64 -23.08
CA ASP A 101 11.61 10.11 -22.45
C ASP A 101 11.84 9.83 -20.95
N ASN A 102 10.79 9.92 -20.14
CA ASN A 102 10.82 9.59 -18.70
C ASN A 102 11.88 10.37 -17.89
N VAL A 103 12.03 11.67 -18.17
CA VAL A 103 12.99 12.52 -17.46
C VAL A 103 12.31 13.32 -16.34
N LEU A 104 12.90 13.30 -15.15
CA LEU A 104 12.48 14.12 -14.02
C LEU A 104 13.48 15.26 -13.79
N ILE A 105 12.99 16.51 -13.81
CA ILE A 105 13.81 17.68 -13.48
C ILE A 105 13.27 18.33 -12.20
N GLY A 106 14.08 18.27 -11.14
CA GLY A 106 13.77 18.83 -9.83
C GLY A 106 13.71 20.36 -9.84
N MET A 107 13.01 20.91 -8.84
CA MET A 107 12.75 22.34 -8.72
C MET A 107 14.02 23.20 -8.77
N ASP A 108 13.90 24.45 -9.23
CA ASP A 108 14.99 25.44 -9.26
C ASP A 108 16.24 25.03 -10.05
N THR A 109 16.14 24.01 -10.90
CA THR A 109 17.23 23.58 -11.79
C THR A 109 17.42 24.57 -12.94
N ARG A 110 18.68 24.84 -13.32
CA ARG A 110 19.03 25.71 -14.45
C ARG A 110 19.74 24.94 -15.55
N ILE A 111 19.28 25.09 -16.79
CA ILE A 111 19.92 24.51 -17.98
C ILE A 111 20.27 25.66 -18.92
N SER A 112 21.57 25.90 -19.13
CA SER A 112 22.07 26.96 -20.00
C SER A 112 22.61 26.38 -21.30
N THR A 113 22.28 27.00 -22.43
CA THR A 113 22.82 26.65 -23.75
C THR A 113 23.80 27.70 -24.25
N HIS A 114 23.95 28.82 -23.54
CA HIS A 114 25.00 29.80 -23.78
C HIS A 114 25.81 30.14 -22.52
N GLU A 115 27.03 30.60 -22.72
CA GLU A 115 27.91 31.18 -21.69
C GLU A 115 28.64 32.37 -22.29
N ILE A 116 28.63 33.50 -21.58
CA ILE A 116 29.41 34.69 -21.92
C ILE A 116 30.59 34.77 -20.95
N SER A 117 31.81 34.78 -21.49
CA SER A 117 33.04 34.93 -20.70
C SER A 117 33.92 35.97 -21.35
N ARG A 118 34.15 37.10 -20.65
CA ARG A 118 34.90 38.27 -21.13
C ARG A 118 34.45 38.66 -22.55
N ASN A 119 35.26 38.39 -23.57
CA ASN A 119 35.03 38.74 -24.97
C ASN A 119 34.56 37.56 -25.83
N GLN A 120 34.02 36.50 -25.22
CA GLN A 120 33.60 35.28 -25.90
C GLN A 120 32.16 34.91 -25.55
N LEU A 121 31.35 34.63 -26.57
CA LEU A 121 30.08 33.92 -26.44
C LEU A 121 30.28 32.48 -26.91
N THR A 122 29.89 31.54 -26.06
CA THR A 122 29.89 30.11 -26.35
C THR A 122 28.46 29.60 -26.35
N LEU A 123 28.02 29.01 -27.45
CA LEU A 123 26.75 28.27 -27.55
C LEU A 123 27.05 26.78 -27.54
N GLY A 124 26.21 26.01 -26.86
CA GLY A 124 26.36 24.57 -26.73
C GLY A 124 25.02 23.87 -26.56
N ARG A 125 24.81 22.79 -27.32
CA ARG A 125 23.62 21.94 -27.17
C ARG A 125 23.67 21.21 -25.83
N VAL A 126 22.53 21.15 -25.16
CA VAL A 126 22.37 20.35 -23.94
C VAL A 126 21.43 19.20 -24.27
N SER A 127 21.90 17.98 -24.02
CA SER A 127 21.09 16.76 -24.22
C SER A 127 20.98 16.00 -22.91
N ILE A 128 19.77 15.57 -22.58
CA ILE A 128 19.46 14.75 -21.41
C ILE A 128 18.84 13.45 -21.92
N GLY A 129 19.52 12.32 -21.67
CA GLY A 129 19.08 10.99 -22.05
C GLY A 129 17.80 10.56 -21.33
N GLU A 130 17.20 9.48 -21.81
CA GLU A 130 15.98 8.92 -21.22
C GLU A 130 16.20 8.36 -19.81
N ASN A 131 15.12 8.19 -19.06
CA ASN A 131 15.10 7.63 -17.70
C ASN A 131 16.08 8.31 -16.73
N THR A 132 16.28 9.62 -16.91
CA THR A 132 17.28 10.40 -16.19
C THR A 132 16.63 11.29 -15.14
N VAL A 133 17.27 11.42 -13.99
CA VAL A 133 16.83 12.29 -12.90
C VAL A 133 17.82 13.43 -12.70
N ILE A 134 17.32 14.66 -12.81
CA ILE A 134 18.06 15.87 -12.45
C ILE A 134 17.55 16.36 -11.10
N GLY A 135 18.36 16.21 -10.05
CA GLY A 135 18.01 16.67 -8.71
C GLY A 135 17.78 18.18 -8.64
N ALA A 136 16.95 18.62 -7.69
CA ALA A 136 16.61 20.03 -7.50
C ALA A 136 17.85 20.92 -7.32
N PHE A 137 17.71 22.22 -7.59
CA PHE A 137 18.77 23.22 -7.44
C PHE A 137 20.06 22.96 -8.25
N SER A 138 20.01 22.08 -9.25
CA SER A 138 21.15 21.75 -10.09
C SER A 138 21.40 22.80 -11.18
N THR A 139 22.61 22.87 -11.72
CA THR A 139 22.95 23.71 -12.87
C THR A 139 23.66 22.88 -13.93
N ILE A 140 23.11 22.83 -15.14
CA ILE A 140 23.68 22.15 -16.30
C ILE A 140 24.29 23.20 -17.24
N LYS A 141 25.58 23.06 -17.51
CA LYS A 141 26.36 24.01 -18.33
C LYS A 141 26.10 23.79 -19.83
N CYS A 142 26.31 24.84 -20.63
CA CYS A 142 26.21 24.77 -22.09
C CYS A 142 27.15 23.72 -22.69
N GLY A 143 26.64 22.94 -23.65
CA GLY A 143 27.39 21.91 -24.37
C GLY A 143 27.43 20.53 -23.69
N VAL A 144 26.80 20.38 -22.52
CA VAL A 144 26.82 19.14 -21.73
C VAL A 144 25.84 18.11 -22.27
N LYS A 145 26.31 16.86 -22.37
CA LYS A 145 25.48 15.68 -22.62
C LYS A 145 25.36 14.84 -21.36
N ILE A 146 24.13 14.59 -20.93
CA ILE A 146 23.81 13.67 -19.84
C ILE A 146 23.26 12.40 -20.48
N GLY A 147 23.92 11.28 -20.26
CA GLY A 147 23.55 9.98 -20.76
C GLY A 147 22.26 9.44 -20.15
N SER A 148 21.76 8.35 -20.72
CA SER A 148 20.54 7.69 -20.24
C SER A 148 20.77 6.98 -18.90
N ASN A 149 19.71 6.87 -18.10
CA ASN A 149 19.77 6.31 -16.74
C ASN A 149 20.79 7.04 -15.82
N ALA A 150 21.07 8.30 -16.10
CA ALA A 150 21.96 9.09 -15.26
C ALA A 150 21.20 9.74 -14.10
N GLU A 151 21.90 10.00 -13.00
CA GLU A 151 21.35 10.73 -11.87
C GLU A 151 22.25 11.90 -11.50
N ILE A 152 21.68 13.10 -11.47
CA ILE A 152 22.38 14.30 -11.01
C ILE A 152 21.89 14.61 -9.60
N ALA A 153 22.79 14.57 -8.60
CA ALA A 153 22.40 14.89 -7.23
C ALA A 153 21.93 16.34 -7.10
N MET A 154 21.03 16.57 -6.14
CA MET A 154 20.53 17.90 -5.78
C MET A 154 21.68 18.89 -5.54
N GLY A 155 21.57 20.10 -6.11
CA GLY A 155 22.55 21.17 -5.94
C GLY A 155 23.83 21.02 -6.78
N SER A 156 23.89 20.07 -7.71
CA SER A 156 25.12 19.81 -8.48
C SER A 156 25.33 20.79 -9.63
N VAL A 157 26.59 21.13 -9.94
CA VAL A 157 26.96 21.98 -11.09
C VAL A 157 27.66 21.14 -12.14
N VAL A 158 26.91 20.68 -13.14
CA VAL A 158 27.36 19.77 -14.19
C VAL A 158 28.06 20.58 -15.28
N SER A 159 29.38 20.48 -15.31
CA SER A 159 30.26 21.24 -16.22
C SER A 159 30.89 20.39 -17.34
N ARG A 160 30.65 19.07 -17.33
CA ARG A 160 31.18 18.08 -18.25
C ARG A 160 30.11 17.01 -18.51
N ASP A 161 30.24 16.29 -19.62
CA ASP A 161 29.34 15.21 -19.99
C ASP A 161 29.27 14.13 -18.90
N VAL A 162 28.07 13.61 -18.66
CA VAL A 162 27.81 12.50 -17.74
C VAL A 162 27.48 11.28 -18.59
N PRO A 163 28.28 10.19 -18.55
CA PRO A 163 27.99 8.98 -19.30
C PRO A 163 26.70 8.30 -18.83
N ASP A 164 26.17 7.40 -19.65
CA ASP A 164 25.03 6.55 -19.27
C ASP A 164 25.29 5.81 -17.96
N ASN A 165 24.22 5.57 -17.19
CA ASN A 165 24.23 4.79 -15.94
C ASN A 165 25.19 5.34 -14.86
N CYS A 166 25.52 6.63 -14.89
CA CYS A 166 26.41 7.26 -13.92
C CYS A 166 25.66 8.25 -13.03
N MET A 167 26.21 8.47 -11.83
CA MET A 167 25.75 9.54 -10.95
C MET A 167 26.73 10.71 -11.02
N ALA A 168 26.25 11.95 -11.02
CA ALA A 168 27.10 13.13 -10.89
C ALA A 168 26.72 13.94 -9.65
N ILE A 169 27.70 14.24 -8.80
CA ILE A 169 27.47 14.92 -7.52
C ILE A 169 28.43 16.09 -7.30
N GLY A 170 27.93 17.15 -6.67
CA GLY A 170 28.73 18.25 -6.12
C GLY A 170 28.85 19.48 -7.03
N ASN A 171 29.59 20.47 -6.56
CA ASN A 171 29.82 21.74 -7.24
C ASN A 171 31.34 22.06 -7.22
N PRO A 172 32.08 21.85 -8.33
CA PRO A 172 31.63 21.29 -9.61
C PRO A 172 31.32 19.78 -9.52
N ALA A 173 30.36 19.32 -10.32
CA ALA A 173 29.90 17.94 -10.30
C ALA A 173 31.02 16.98 -10.74
N ARG A 174 31.22 15.92 -9.97
CA ARG A 174 32.12 14.81 -10.30
C ARG A 174 31.29 13.60 -10.64
N ILE A 175 31.64 12.93 -11.73
CA ILE A 175 31.05 11.65 -12.10
C ILE A 175 31.51 10.63 -11.05
N VAL A 176 30.56 10.12 -10.30
CA VAL A 176 30.73 8.96 -9.46
C VAL A 176 30.35 7.76 -10.32
N ARG A 177 31.23 6.75 -10.33
CA ARG A 177 31.03 5.55 -11.13
C ARG A 177 29.67 4.89 -10.81
N PRO A 178 29.10 4.14 -11.76
CA PRO A 178 27.97 3.28 -11.49
C PRO A 178 28.30 2.36 -10.32
N LYS A 179 27.31 1.99 -9.49
CA LYS A 179 27.37 0.69 -8.83
C LYS A 179 27.48 -0.36 -9.96
N ARG A 180 28.67 -0.90 -10.22
CA ARG A 180 28.88 -2.07 -11.09
C ARG A 180 30.02 -2.95 -10.55
N SER A 181 29.67 -4.23 -10.39
CA SER A 181 30.44 -5.47 -10.20
C SER A 181 31.99 -5.49 -10.08
N ALA A 182 32.45 -6.23 -9.03
CA ALA A 182 33.64 -7.11 -8.84
C ALA A 182 35.04 -6.50 -8.47
N PRO A 183 36.00 -7.19 -7.74
CA PRO A 183 36.25 -8.66 -7.65
C PRO A 183 36.65 -9.29 -6.27
N ALA A 184 36.90 -10.62 -6.31
CA ALA A 184 37.28 -11.66 -5.32
C ALA A 184 38.38 -11.30 -4.28
N GLU A 185 38.55 -11.94 -3.10
CA GLU A 185 38.33 -13.31 -2.59
C GLU A 185 37.76 -13.20 -1.13
N SER A 186 36.90 -14.04 -0.55
CA SER A 186 36.68 -15.49 -0.62
C SER A 186 35.24 -15.81 -0.17
N GLY A 187 34.59 -16.75 -0.85
CA GLY A 187 33.22 -17.23 -0.53
C GLY A 187 32.15 -16.71 -1.49
N GLN A 188 31.81 -17.50 -2.51
CA GLN A 188 30.88 -17.20 -3.60
C GLN A 188 29.41 -17.08 -3.15
N PHE A 189 28.72 -15.98 -3.51
CA PHE A 189 27.32 -15.94 -4.00
C PHE A 189 27.12 -14.63 -4.80
N THR A 190 26.32 -14.64 -5.87
CA THR A 190 26.17 -13.53 -6.83
C THR A 190 25.23 -12.42 -6.35
N ASP A 191 25.71 -11.17 -6.33
CA ASP A 191 25.02 -9.95 -5.84
C ASP A 191 23.94 -9.38 -6.81
N ALA A 192 23.39 -10.20 -7.71
CA ALA A 192 22.33 -9.79 -8.64
C ALA A 192 20.97 -9.86 -7.93
N GLY A 193 20.28 -8.72 -7.82
CA GLY A 193 18.95 -8.67 -7.21
C GLY A 193 17.88 -9.34 -8.08
N LEU A 194 16.91 -9.98 -7.43
CA LEU A 194 15.74 -10.61 -8.04
C LEU A 194 14.64 -9.58 -8.34
N ASN A 195 13.91 -9.79 -9.44
CA ASN A 195 12.65 -9.13 -9.72
C ASN A 195 11.48 -9.98 -9.22
N ILE A 196 10.74 -9.47 -8.24
CA ILE A 196 9.78 -10.24 -7.46
C ILE A 196 8.38 -9.61 -7.57
N LEU A 197 7.39 -10.44 -7.92
CA LEU A 197 5.98 -10.07 -7.89
C LEU A 197 5.31 -10.69 -6.68
N LEU A 198 4.62 -9.88 -5.86
CA LEU A 198 3.75 -10.33 -4.78
C LEU A 198 2.30 -10.08 -5.16
N VAL A 199 1.45 -11.12 -5.07
CA VAL A 199 0.05 -11.05 -5.50
C VAL A 199 -0.88 -11.36 -4.35
N ASN A 200 -1.83 -10.45 -4.09
CA ASN A 200 -3.06 -10.72 -3.34
C ASN A 200 -4.15 -11.11 -4.35
N PRO A 201 -4.56 -12.39 -4.41
CA PRO A 201 -5.59 -12.84 -5.34
C PRO A 201 -6.93 -12.15 -5.11
N ALA A 202 -7.69 -11.97 -6.19
CA ALA A 202 -8.99 -11.35 -6.14
C ALA A 202 -9.93 -12.24 -5.34
N TRP A 203 -10.67 -11.61 -4.45
CA TRP A 203 -11.79 -12.23 -3.79
C TRP A 203 -13.06 -11.64 -4.37
N ARG A 204 -13.95 -12.49 -4.87
CA ARG A 204 -15.21 -12.05 -5.48
C ARG A 204 -16.30 -11.68 -4.45
N GLY A 205 -15.89 -11.51 -3.20
CA GLY A 205 -16.71 -11.05 -2.09
C GLY A 205 -17.67 -12.10 -1.54
N PHE A 206 -18.36 -11.71 -0.47
CA PHE A 206 -19.48 -12.46 0.12
C PHE A 206 -20.64 -12.53 -0.88
N GLY A 207 -21.23 -13.71 -1.07
CA GLY A 207 -22.39 -13.88 -1.96
C GLY A 207 -23.53 -12.90 -1.62
N ASN A 208 -23.78 -11.89 -2.46
CA ASN A 208 -24.86 -10.89 -2.36
C ASN A 208 -25.09 -10.17 -1.01
N ARG A 209 -24.29 -10.39 0.05
CA ARG A 209 -24.52 -9.76 1.37
C ARG A 209 -23.39 -8.80 1.71
N LYS A 210 -23.64 -7.50 1.51
CA LYS A 210 -22.71 -6.45 1.92
C LYS A 210 -22.59 -6.39 3.45
N LYS A 211 -21.52 -6.97 4.00
CA LYS A 211 -21.07 -6.73 5.39
C LYS A 211 -20.54 -5.30 5.50
N ILE A 212 -20.62 -4.70 6.69
CA ILE A 212 -20.05 -3.37 6.93
C ILE A 212 -18.54 -3.56 7.02
N LYS A 213 -17.87 -3.44 5.89
CA LYS A 213 -16.42 -3.24 5.81
C LYS A 213 -16.20 -2.06 4.88
N ALA A 214 -15.10 -1.34 5.10
CA ALA A 214 -14.56 -0.44 4.09
C ALA A 214 -14.59 -1.18 2.74
N SER A 215 -14.97 -0.48 1.66
CA SER A 215 -15.03 -1.16 0.37
C SER A 215 -13.67 -1.83 0.13
N GLU A 216 -13.68 -3.12 -0.23
CA GLU A 216 -12.42 -3.88 -0.43
C GLU A 216 -11.53 -3.22 -1.48
N SER A 217 -12.12 -2.38 -2.35
CA SER A 217 -11.39 -1.52 -3.28
C SER A 217 -10.67 -0.31 -2.66
N SER A 218 -10.79 -0.11 -1.35
CA SER A 218 -10.22 1.04 -0.62
C SER A 218 -9.14 0.64 0.38
N VAL A 219 -8.79 -0.65 0.49
CA VAL A 219 -7.87 -1.13 1.51
C VAL A 219 -6.72 -1.97 0.97
N HIS A 220 -5.57 -1.86 1.63
CA HIS A 220 -4.27 -2.27 1.12
C HIS A 220 -3.84 -3.64 1.65
N PRO A 221 -3.10 -4.45 0.87
CA PRO A 221 -2.59 -5.75 1.32
C PRO A 221 -1.38 -5.57 2.27
N LEU A 222 -1.63 -5.08 3.50
CA LEU A 222 -0.60 -4.76 4.50
C LEU A 222 0.39 -5.92 4.73
N THR A 223 -0.11 -7.15 4.79
CA THR A 223 0.72 -8.35 4.97
C THR A 223 1.74 -8.52 3.86
N LEU A 224 1.37 -8.25 2.60
CA LEU A 224 2.31 -8.26 1.47
C LEU A 224 3.27 -7.06 1.53
N GLY A 225 2.84 -5.92 2.07
CA GLY A 225 3.73 -4.78 2.33
C GLY A 225 4.82 -5.11 3.37
N ILE A 226 4.49 -5.86 4.42
CA ILE A 226 5.46 -6.37 5.40
C ILE A 226 6.43 -7.34 4.72
N VAL A 227 5.91 -8.30 3.94
CA VAL A 227 6.71 -9.27 3.18
C VAL A 227 7.66 -8.55 2.20
N ALA A 228 7.18 -7.54 1.47
CA ALA A 228 8.00 -6.72 0.59
C ALA A 228 9.13 -6.03 1.36
N GLY A 229 8.82 -5.48 2.53
CA GLY A 229 9.81 -4.88 3.42
C GLY A 229 10.92 -5.87 3.82
N VAL A 230 10.57 -7.11 4.17
CA VAL A 230 11.55 -8.17 4.51
C VAL A 230 12.42 -8.52 3.31
N ILE A 231 11.82 -8.69 2.12
CA ILE A 231 12.56 -8.97 0.89
C ILE A 231 13.56 -7.85 0.58
N MET A 232 13.14 -6.59 0.66
CA MET A 232 14.03 -5.45 0.38
C MET A 232 15.11 -5.26 1.46
N ALA A 233 14.82 -5.62 2.71
CA ALA A 233 15.80 -5.61 3.80
C ALA A 233 16.85 -6.73 3.65
N HIS A 234 16.47 -7.86 3.04
CA HIS A 234 17.38 -8.98 2.76
C HIS A 234 18.46 -8.59 1.74
N ASN A 235 18.05 -8.00 0.62
CA ASN A 235 18.97 -7.46 -0.37
C ASN A 235 18.38 -6.22 -1.06
N SER A 236 19.06 -5.08 -0.90
CA SER A 236 18.62 -3.79 -1.45
C SER A 236 18.58 -3.74 -2.99
N ASN A 237 19.16 -4.73 -3.67
CA ASN A 237 19.11 -4.84 -5.13
C ASN A 237 17.83 -5.54 -5.62
N HIS A 238 17.03 -6.16 -4.73
CA HIS A 238 15.75 -6.75 -5.10
C HIS A 238 14.74 -5.68 -5.50
N THR A 239 13.97 -5.93 -6.57
CA THR A 239 12.83 -5.11 -6.97
C THR A 239 11.54 -5.85 -6.65
N VAL A 240 10.61 -5.20 -5.94
CA VAL A 240 9.36 -5.81 -5.51
C VAL A 240 8.17 -5.04 -6.06
N THR A 241 7.31 -5.73 -6.78
CA THR A 241 6.00 -5.23 -7.23
C THR A 241 4.92 -5.92 -6.40
N VAL A 242 4.02 -5.15 -5.78
CA VAL A 242 2.85 -5.70 -5.06
C VAL A 242 1.59 -5.41 -5.87
N ILE A 243 0.77 -6.43 -6.12
CA ILE A 243 -0.49 -6.34 -6.85
C ILE A 243 -1.63 -6.83 -5.98
N ASP A 244 -2.62 -5.98 -5.77
CA ASP A 244 -3.93 -6.41 -5.27
C ASP A 244 -4.90 -6.62 -6.44
N GLN A 245 -5.20 -7.88 -6.76
CA GLN A 245 -6.02 -8.23 -7.91
C GLN A 245 -7.48 -7.76 -7.77
N ASN A 246 -7.93 -7.34 -6.57
CA ASN A 246 -9.25 -6.71 -6.43
C ASN A 246 -9.32 -5.35 -7.12
N ASN A 247 -8.19 -4.69 -7.35
CA ASN A 247 -8.11 -3.32 -7.86
C ASN A 247 -7.17 -3.14 -9.06
N GLN A 248 -6.25 -4.07 -9.27
CA GLN A 248 -5.18 -3.97 -10.25
C GLN A 248 -5.14 -5.22 -11.11
N GLU A 249 -4.69 -5.06 -12.35
CA GLU A 249 -4.43 -6.20 -13.24
C GLU A 249 -3.05 -6.82 -12.93
N ILE A 250 -2.97 -8.15 -13.03
CA ILE A 250 -1.70 -8.86 -12.86
C ILE A 250 -0.90 -8.79 -14.18
N PRO A 251 0.37 -8.36 -14.17
CA PRO A 251 1.19 -8.23 -15.36
C PRO A 251 1.75 -9.58 -15.84
N PHE A 252 0.88 -10.45 -16.37
CA PHE A 252 1.27 -11.80 -16.82
C PHE A 252 2.30 -11.84 -17.97
N ASN A 253 2.55 -10.71 -18.63
CA ASN A 253 3.49 -10.61 -19.75
C ASN A 253 4.87 -10.10 -19.32
N GLU A 254 5.03 -9.68 -18.06
CA GLU A 254 6.31 -9.23 -17.52
C GLU A 254 7.14 -10.41 -16.99
N LYS A 255 8.46 -10.23 -16.95
CA LYS A 255 9.39 -11.25 -16.47
C LYS A 255 9.70 -11.03 -14.99
N PHE A 256 9.45 -12.05 -14.19
CA PHE A 256 9.79 -12.09 -12.77
C PHE A 256 10.65 -13.32 -12.49
N ASP A 257 11.58 -13.21 -11.56
CA ASP A 257 12.35 -14.35 -11.08
C ASP A 257 11.53 -15.18 -10.09
N LEU A 258 10.73 -14.49 -9.27
CA LEU A 258 9.86 -15.04 -8.24
C LEU A 258 8.47 -14.40 -8.29
N VAL A 259 7.43 -15.23 -8.20
CA VAL A 259 6.05 -14.80 -7.96
C VAL A 259 5.58 -15.39 -6.64
N GLY A 260 5.45 -14.54 -5.61
CA GLY A 260 4.87 -14.89 -4.32
C GLY A 260 3.37 -14.61 -4.31
N ILE A 261 2.55 -15.59 -3.96
CA ILE A 261 1.09 -15.44 -3.92
C ILE A 261 0.60 -15.77 -2.51
N THR A 262 -0.11 -14.84 -1.88
CA THR A 262 -0.76 -15.11 -0.58
C THR A 262 -2.06 -15.89 -0.80
N VAL A 263 -2.28 -16.92 0.00
CA VAL A 263 -3.37 -17.89 -0.15
C VAL A 263 -4.17 -17.97 1.15
N ASN A 264 -5.40 -17.46 1.09
CA ASN A 264 -6.44 -17.74 2.05
C ASN A 264 -7.34 -18.84 1.50
N THR A 265 -8.09 -19.55 2.35
CA THR A 265 -8.92 -20.67 1.88
C THR A 265 -9.89 -20.21 0.78
N TYR A 266 -10.60 -19.10 0.98
CA TYR A 266 -11.55 -18.58 -0.02
C TYR A 266 -10.92 -18.03 -1.30
N THR A 267 -9.59 -17.86 -1.36
CA THR A 267 -8.85 -17.45 -2.57
C THR A 267 -7.97 -18.57 -3.15
N ALA A 268 -8.00 -19.78 -2.59
CA ALA A 268 -7.11 -20.87 -2.98
C ALA A 268 -7.20 -21.19 -4.48
N ASP A 269 -8.40 -21.39 -5.02
CA ASP A 269 -8.59 -21.71 -6.43
C ASP A 269 -8.14 -20.58 -7.38
N ALA A 270 -8.34 -19.32 -6.97
CA ALA A 270 -7.85 -18.15 -7.71
C ALA A 270 -6.31 -18.07 -7.68
N ALA A 271 -5.69 -18.31 -6.52
CA ALA A 271 -4.23 -18.37 -6.38
C ALA A 271 -3.63 -19.48 -7.26
N TYR A 272 -4.25 -20.66 -7.27
CA TYR A 272 -3.82 -21.77 -8.13
C TYR A 272 -3.95 -21.44 -9.62
N ALA A 273 -4.99 -20.70 -10.01
CA ALA A 273 -5.16 -20.22 -11.38
C ALA A 273 -4.07 -19.22 -11.79
N ILE A 274 -3.71 -18.28 -10.90
CA ILE A 274 -2.60 -17.34 -11.12
C ILE A 274 -1.28 -18.11 -11.27
N SER A 275 -1.01 -19.05 -10.35
CA SER A 275 0.21 -19.85 -10.39
C SER A 275 0.38 -20.61 -11.71
N ARG A 276 -0.70 -21.26 -12.21
CA ARG A 276 -0.67 -21.96 -13.50
C ARG A 276 -0.28 -21.06 -14.67
N ARG A 277 -0.60 -19.77 -14.62
CA ARG A 277 -0.24 -18.80 -15.68
C ARG A 277 1.23 -18.41 -15.66
N PHE A 278 1.87 -18.40 -14.49
CA PHE A 278 3.31 -18.11 -14.36
C PHE A 278 4.21 -19.35 -14.47
N LYS A 279 3.63 -20.54 -14.53
CA LYS A 279 4.37 -21.79 -14.67
C LYS A 279 5.31 -21.75 -15.88
N GLY A 280 6.60 -21.96 -15.63
CA GLY A 280 7.66 -21.93 -16.65
C GLY A 280 8.14 -20.54 -17.04
N GLN A 281 7.56 -19.47 -16.47
CA GLN A 281 7.98 -18.08 -16.66
C GLN A 281 8.74 -17.51 -15.46
N ALA A 282 8.38 -17.97 -14.25
CA ALA A 282 8.98 -17.58 -12.98
C ALA A 282 8.92 -18.75 -11.99
N ARG A 283 9.68 -18.69 -10.90
CA ARG A 283 9.43 -19.58 -9.76
C ARG A 283 8.21 -19.09 -9.00
N VAL A 284 7.25 -19.97 -8.75
CA VAL A 284 6.03 -19.61 -8.03
C VAL A 284 6.07 -20.15 -6.61
N VAL A 285 5.82 -19.28 -5.64
CA VAL A 285 5.77 -19.61 -4.22
C VAL A 285 4.42 -19.23 -3.64
N LEU A 286 3.78 -20.17 -2.94
CA LEU A 286 2.52 -19.91 -2.23
C LEU A 286 2.80 -19.76 -0.74
N GLY A 287 2.19 -18.76 -0.11
CA GLY A 287 2.27 -18.53 1.34
C GLY A 287 0.93 -18.11 1.91
N GLY A 288 0.83 -17.94 3.24
CA GLY A 288 -0.41 -17.51 3.91
C GLY A 288 -1.12 -18.63 4.67
N VAL A 289 -2.33 -18.34 5.16
CA VAL A 289 -3.07 -19.21 6.10
C VAL A 289 -3.39 -20.57 5.46
N HIS A 290 -3.88 -20.59 4.22
CA HIS A 290 -4.23 -21.83 3.55
C HIS A 290 -2.98 -22.65 3.21
N ALA A 291 -1.91 -21.99 2.74
CA ALA A 291 -0.63 -22.64 2.48
C ALA A 291 -0.01 -23.27 3.74
N THR A 292 -0.22 -22.65 4.91
CA THR A 292 0.21 -23.20 6.21
C THR A 292 -0.57 -24.43 6.61
N LEU A 293 -1.90 -24.43 6.42
CA LEU A 293 -2.78 -25.54 6.83
C LEU A 293 -2.83 -26.69 5.81
N MET A 294 -2.60 -26.39 4.52
CA MET A 294 -2.73 -27.31 3.39
C MET A 294 -1.49 -27.27 2.47
N PRO A 295 -0.25 -27.45 2.99
CA PRO A 295 0.97 -27.30 2.21
C PRO A 295 1.07 -28.31 1.05
N ASP A 296 0.67 -29.56 1.28
CA ASP A 296 0.70 -30.62 0.26
C ASP A 296 -0.25 -30.36 -0.91
N GLU A 297 -1.36 -29.66 -0.66
CA GLU A 297 -2.27 -29.22 -1.71
C GLU A 297 -1.65 -28.08 -2.52
N CYS A 298 -1.15 -27.05 -1.84
CA CYS A 298 -0.49 -25.91 -2.46
C CYS A 298 0.72 -26.33 -3.31
N LEU A 299 1.49 -27.33 -2.87
CA LEU A 299 2.64 -27.87 -3.60
C LEU A 299 2.30 -28.48 -4.97
N LYS A 300 1.06 -28.90 -5.19
CA LYS A 300 0.62 -29.37 -6.52
C LYS A 300 0.55 -28.23 -7.54
N HIS A 301 0.51 -27.00 -7.04
CA HIS A 301 0.30 -25.80 -7.82
C HIS A 301 1.50 -24.86 -7.82
N ALA A 302 2.60 -25.14 -7.13
CA ALA A 302 3.72 -24.20 -6.99
C ALA A 302 5.09 -24.89 -6.95
N ASP A 303 6.15 -24.12 -7.13
CA ASP A 303 7.52 -24.62 -7.05
C ASP A 303 7.94 -24.89 -5.60
N ALA A 304 7.53 -23.98 -4.70
CA ALA A 304 7.69 -24.11 -3.25
C ALA A 304 6.50 -23.49 -2.49
N VAL A 305 6.42 -23.82 -1.19
CA VAL A 305 5.41 -23.31 -0.26
C VAL A 305 6.09 -22.75 0.99
N VAL A 306 5.62 -21.59 1.45
CA VAL A 306 6.00 -21.02 2.75
C VAL A 306 4.87 -21.32 3.75
N THR A 307 5.19 -22.02 4.83
CA THR A 307 4.28 -22.25 5.97
C THR A 307 4.67 -21.37 7.15
N GLY A 308 3.72 -21.01 8.00
CA GLY A 308 4.01 -20.16 9.18
C GLY A 308 4.25 -18.70 8.79
N GLU A 309 5.15 -18.04 9.53
CA GLU A 309 5.46 -16.62 9.30
C GLU A 309 6.52 -16.45 8.21
N ALA A 310 6.19 -15.66 7.19
CA ALA A 310 7.07 -15.50 6.03
C ALA A 310 8.40 -14.83 6.40
N GLU A 311 8.40 -13.94 7.39
CA GLU A 311 9.58 -13.19 7.83
C GLU A 311 10.72 -14.11 8.28
N ALA A 312 10.42 -15.24 8.92
CA ALA A 312 11.40 -16.22 9.36
C ALA A 312 11.88 -17.15 8.23
N ALA A 313 11.07 -17.34 7.19
CA ALA A 313 11.32 -18.30 6.11
C ALA A 313 11.95 -17.67 4.85
N LEU A 314 11.61 -16.40 4.58
CA LEU A 314 11.94 -15.71 3.33
C LEU A 314 13.43 -15.54 3.07
N PRO A 315 14.30 -15.14 4.03
CA PRO A 315 15.72 -15.00 3.77
C PRO A 315 16.33 -16.26 3.16
N ARG A 316 16.10 -17.42 3.81
CA ARG A 316 16.57 -18.72 3.31
C ARG A 316 15.98 -19.05 1.94
N LEU A 317 14.69 -18.78 1.72
CA LEU A 317 14.04 -19.00 0.42
C LEU A 317 14.70 -18.20 -0.70
N LEU A 318 15.04 -16.93 -0.44
CA LEU A 318 15.68 -16.05 -1.42
C LEU A 318 17.11 -16.51 -1.72
N ASP A 319 17.88 -16.91 -0.70
CA ASP A 319 19.23 -17.47 -0.86
C ASP A 319 19.19 -18.76 -1.70
N ASP A 320 18.31 -19.70 -1.34
CA ASP A 320 18.16 -20.98 -2.04
C ASP A 320 17.65 -20.78 -3.48
N LEU A 321 16.79 -19.77 -3.72
CA LEU A 321 16.35 -19.40 -5.06
C LEU A 321 17.53 -18.91 -5.91
N GLN A 322 18.37 -18.01 -5.37
CA GLN A 322 19.56 -17.50 -6.06
C GLN A 322 20.62 -18.58 -6.30
N ALA A 323 20.72 -19.56 -5.40
CA ALA A 323 21.60 -20.71 -5.53
C ALA A 323 21.03 -21.82 -6.44
N GLU A 324 19.84 -21.63 -7.03
CA GLU A 324 19.09 -22.64 -7.80
C GLU A 324 18.81 -23.95 -7.02
N GLN A 325 18.72 -23.87 -5.69
CA GLN A 325 18.53 -24.98 -4.76
C GLN A 325 17.19 -24.93 -4.03
N LEU A 326 16.16 -24.37 -4.69
CA LEU A 326 14.86 -24.14 -4.07
C LEU A 326 14.25 -25.45 -3.48
N GLU A 327 14.09 -25.49 -2.16
CA GLU A 327 13.37 -26.55 -1.46
C GLU A 327 11.85 -26.49 -1.75
N LYS A 328 11.14 -27.57 -1.45
CA LYS A 328 9.68 -27.62 -1.59
C LYS A 328 8.94 -26.85 -0.50
N ILE A 329 9.39 -26.92 0.75
CA ILE A 329 8.68 -26.31 1.87
C ILE A 329 9.67 -25.49 2.70
N TYR A 330 9.36 -24.22 2.88
CA TYR A 330 10.07 -23.32 3.78
C TYR A 330 9.21 -23.05 5.00
N ARG A 331 9.74 -23.42 6.17
CA ARG A 331 9.00 -23.38 7.42
C ARG A 331 9.35 -22.14 8.23
N GLY A 332 8.39 -21.23 8.34
CA GLY A 332 8.39 -20.09 9.25
C GLY A 332 7.84 -20.45 10.62
N ASP A 333 8.21 -21.62 11.14
CA ASP A 333 7.67 -22.16 12.41
C ASP A 333 8.30 -21.47 13.63
N THR A 334 9.42 -20.76 13.44
CA THR A 334 9.97 -19.87 14.46
C THR A 334 9.22 -18.56 14.44
N LEU A 335 8.58 -18.23 15.57
CA LEU A 335 7.86 -16.97 15.71
C LEU A 335 8.80 -15.78 15.60
N THR A 336 8.52 -14.92 14.64
CA THR A 336 9.24 -13.68 14.36
C THR A 336 9.19 -12.74 15.57
N ASP A 337 10.32 -12.20 15.99
CA ASP A 337 10.29 -11.06 16.89
C ASP A 337 9.68 -9.87 16.13
N LEU A 338 8.59 -9.31 16.66
CA LEU A 338 7.96 -8.15 16.02
C LEU A 338 8.79 -6.88 16.22
N ALA A 339 9.79 -6.89 17.10
CA ALA A 339 10.85 -5.90 17.10
C ALA A 339 11.77 -6.13 15.88
N GLY A 340 11.89 -5.11 15.03
CA GLY A 340 12.76 -5.16 13.86
C GLY A 340 12.07 -5.63 12.56
N ILE A 341 10.76 -5.91 12.58
CA ILE A 341 10.04 -6.04 11.30
C ILE A 341 10.05 -4.70 10.56
N PRO A 342 10.32 -4.68 9.23
CA PRO A 342 10.35 -3.45 8.46
C PRO A 342 8.99 -2.73 8.50
N ILE A 343 9.02 -1.39 8.57
CA ILE A 343 7.81 -0.59 8.33
C ILE A 343 7.45 -0.76 6.85
N PRO A 344 6.22 -1.19 6.52
CA PRO A 344 5.82 -1.39 5.13
C PRO A 344 5.98 -0.13 4.30
N ASP A 345 6.62 -0.24 3.14
CA ASP A 345 6.64 0.85 2.17
C ASP A 345 5.24 1.01 1.58
N ARG A 346 4.57 2.09 1.99
CA ARG A 346 3.20 2.37 1.59
C ARG A 346 3.09 2.72 0.12
N SER A 347 4.16 3.17 -0.54
CA SER A 347 4.14 3.42 -1.99
C SER A 347 3.89 2.16 -2.82
N LEU A 348 4.18 0.97 -2.26
CA LEU A 348 3.95 -0.32 -2.92
C LEU A 348 2.51 -0.83 -2.76
N ILE A 349 1.79 -0.39 -1.73
CA ILE A 349 0.48 -0.97 -1.37
C ILE A 349 -0.67 0.06 -1.37
N CYS A 350 -0.37 1.36 -1.34
CA CYS A 350 -1.38 2.42 -1.30
C CYS A 350 -1.87 2.80 -2.69
N LEU A 351 -3.17 2.60 -2.92
CA LEU A 351 -3.87 3.07 -4.10
C LEU A 351 -4.29 4.55 -3.94
N PRO A 352 -4.29 5.36 -5.01
CA PRO A 352 -4.79 6.72 -4.96
C PRO A 352 -6.26 6.77 -4.50
N GLY A 353 -6.55 7.59 -3.48
CA GLY A 353 -7.92 7.85 -3.02
C GLY A 353 -8.42 6.97 -1.86
N SER A 354 -7.54 6.23 -1.18
CA SER A 354 -7.91 5.50 0.04
C SER A 354 -8.24 6.44 1.22
N ASP A 355 -9.38 6.18 1.86
CA ASP A 355 -9.85 6.94 3.03
C ASP A 355 -9.30 6.40 4.37
N ALA A 356 -8.70 5.20 4.37
CA ALA A 356 -8.22 4.50 5.55
C ALA A 356 -6.98 3.64 5.29
N ALA A 357 -6.21 3.39 6.34
CA ALA A 357 -4.99 2.59 6.30
C ALA A 357 -5.02 1.44 7.32
N TYR A 358 -4.53 0.25 6.91
CA TYR A 358 -4.26 -0.86 7.83
C TYR A 358 -2.93 -0.66 8.56
N VAL A 359 -2.93 -1.02 9.84
CA VAL A 359 -1.75 -1.09 10.71
C VAL A 359 -1.87 -2.34 11.58
N GLN A 360 -0.76 -2.99 11.87
CA GLN A 360 -0.66 -4.09 12.83
C GLN A 360 0.19 -3.60 14.01
N ALA A 361 -0.33 -3.60 15.23
CA ALA A 361 0.46 -3.28 16.43
C ALA A 361 0.96 -4.53 17.18
N THR A 362 0.22 -5.62 17.05
CA THR A 362 0.38 -6.90 17.74
C THR A 362 -0.02 -8.04 16.80
N ARG A 363 0.39 -9.26 17.14
CA ARG A 363 0.08 -10.47 16.37
C ARG A 363 -0.19 -11.62 17.32
N GLY A 364 -1.18 -12.44 16.99
CA GLY A 364 -1.54 -13.60 17.79
C GLY A 364 -2.59 -13.32 18.87
N CYS A 365 -3.10 -14.40 19.44
CA CYS A 365 -4.12 -14.37 20.48
C CYS A 365 -3.94 -15.58 21.39
N ASP A 366 -4.08 -15.38 22.70
CA ASP A 366 -3.90 -16.45 23.70
C ASP A 366 -5.20 -17.24 23.96
N ASN A 367 -6.31 -16.86 23.31
CA ASN A 367 -7.57 -17.61 23.39
C ASN A 367 -7.52 -18.88 22.53
N ILE A 368 -8.19 -19.93 22.99
CA ILE A 368 -8.16 -21.27 22.37
C ILE A 368 -9.49 -21.69 21.72
N CYS A 369 -10.27 -20.74 21.20
CA CYS A 369 -11.56 -21.00 20.55
C CYS A 369 -11.44 -22.11 19.48
N LYS A 370 -12.27 -23.16 19.58
CA LYS A 370 -12.15 -24.38 18.75
C LYS A 370 -12.32 -24.11 17.26
N PHE A 371 -13.23 -23.20 16.90
CA PHE A 371 -13.54 -22.84 15.51
C PHE A 371 -12.50 -21.92 14.86
N CYS A 372 -11.65 -21.25 15.65
CA CYS A 372 -10.77 -20.20 15.14
C CYS A 372 -9.51 -20.79 14.51
N TYR A 373 -9.21 -20.40 13.26
CA TYR A 373 -8.04 -20.91 12.55
C TYR A 373 -6.70 -20.52 13.23
N LEU A 374 -6.67 -19.39 13.95
CA LEU A 374 -5.47 -18.89 14.66
C LEU A 374 -4.89 -19.94 15.62
N ARG A 375 -5.76 -20.76 16.20
CA ARG A 375 -5.37 -21.89 17.06
C ARG A 375 -4.45 -22.90 16.35
N TYR A 376 -4.52 -22.99 15.03
CA TYR A 376 -3.87 -24.03 14.24
C TYR A 376 -2.68 -23.54 13.40
N VAL A 377 -2.43 -22.23 13.35
CA VAL A 377 -1.33 -21.64 12.54
C VAL A 377 -0.14 -21.15 13.37
N THR A 378 0.07 -21.70 14.58
CA THR A 378 1.23 -21.46 15.46
C THR A 378 1.53 -20.02 15.89
N TRP A 379 0.63 -19.06 15.64
CA TRP A 379 0.83 -17.63 15.99
C TRP A 379 0.57 -17.30 17.46
N SER A 380 0.96 -18.17 18.38
CA SER A 380 0.86 -18.00 19.84
C SER A 380 2.20 -18.35 20.49
N PRO A 381 2.70 -17.56 21.46
CA PRO A 381 1.99 -16.53 22.22
C PRO A 381 1.79 -15.21 21.48
N HIS A 382 0.87 -14.39 22.00
CA HIS A 382 0.70 -12.99 21.59
C HIS A 382 2.04 -12.22 21.64
N ARG A 383 2.34 -11.46 20.60
CA ARG A 383 3.55 -10.63 20.47
C ARG A 383 3.18 -9.20 20.07
N LYS A 384 4.06 -8.25 20.40
CA LYS A 384 3.87 -6.82 20.20
C LYS A 384 5.04 -6.20 19.46
N ARG A 385 4.75 -5.26 18.56
CA ARG A 385 5.77 -4.37 17.99
C ARG A 385 6.19 -3.35 19.06
N PRO A 386 7.39 -2.77 18.99
CA PRO A 386 7.73 -1.61 19.80
C PRO A 386 6.75 -0.45 19.56
N VAL A 387 6.29 0.22 20.63
CA VAL A 387 5.36 1.37 20.51
C VAL A 387 5.94 2.45 19.60
N ASP A 388 7.25 2.71 19.69
CA ASP A 388 7.91 3.70 18.85
C ASP A 388 7.83 3.37 17.35
N ASP A 389 7.87 2.09 16.97
CA ASP A 389 7.72 1.67 15.57
C ASP A 389 6.29 1.89 15.07
N VAL A 390 5.30 1.52 15.88
CA VAL A 390 3.88 1.76 15.56
C VAL A 390 3.61 3.26 15.43
N ILE A 391 4.11 4.08 16.36
CA ILE A 391 3.95 5.54 16.31
C ILE A 391 4.69 6.17 15.12
N ARG A 392 5.89 5.68 14.78
CA ARG A 392 6.65 6.12 13.60
C ARG A 392 5.89 5.82 12.31
N GLU A 393 5.31 4.62 12.20
CA GLU A 393 4.45 4.26 11.07
C GLU A 393 3.20 5.14 11.01
N LEU A 394 2.47 5.30 12.11
CA LEU A 394 1.25 6.12 12.18
C LEU A 394 1.48 7.59 11.77
N ARG A 395 2.67 8.15 12.06
CA ARG A 395 3.06 9.51 11.61
C ARG A 395 3.30 9.60 10.11
N GLY A 396 3.78 8.52 9.49
CA GLY A 396 4.02 8.44 8.04
C GLY A 396 2.76 8.20 7.21
N ILE A 397 1.64 7.84 7.84
CA ILE A 397 0.35 7.62 7.17
C ILE A 397 -0.34 8.96 6.93
N SER A 398 -0.79 9.23 5.71
CA SER A 398 -1.58 10.42 5.38
C SER A 398 -3.02 10.32 5.86
N GLU A 399 -3.60 9.13 5.73
CA GLU A 399 -4.99 8.80 6.05
C GLU A 399 -5.29 9.08 7.52
N LYS A 400 -6.45 9.67 7.78
CA LYS A 400 -6.90 9.98 9.14
C LYS A 400 -7.50 8.77 9.85
N VAL A 401 -8.04 7.82 9.10
CA VAL A 401 -8.66 6.62 9.63
C VAL A 401 -7.67 5.45 9.58
N ILE A 402 -7.48 4.80 10.72
CA ILE A 402 -6.61 3.64 10.90
C ILE A 402 -7.49 2.44 11.28
N LEU A 403 -7.26 1.30 10.64
CA LEU A 403 -7.92 0.05 11.04
C LEU A 403 -6.83 -0.91 11.52
N PHE A 404 -6.83 -1.18 12.83
CA PHE A 404 -5.93 -2.17 13.40
C PHE A 404 -6.39 -3.57 13.01
N VAL A 405 -5.50 -4.34 12.38
CA VAL A 405 -5.78 -5.70 11.87
C VAL A 405 -5.34 -6.80 12.84
N ASP A 406 -4.99 -6.40 14.04
CA ASP A 406 -4.55 -7.23 15.15
C ASP A 406 -5.57 -8.29 15.55
N ASP A 407 -5.11 -9.53 15.76
CA ASP A 407 -5.97 -10.65 16.19
C ASP A 407 -6.61 -10.40 17.56
N ASN A 408 -5.81 -9.84 18.48
CA ASN A 408 -6.26 -9.37 19.79
C ASN A 408 -5.25 -8.37 20.39
N MET A 409 -5.42 -7.09 20.09
CA MET A 409 -4.52 -6.03 20.57
C MET A 409 -4.54 -5.85 22.09
N PHE A 410 -5.64 -6.21 22.76
CA PHE A 410 -5.91 -5.87 24.17
C PHE A 410 -5.41 -6.91 25.17
N VAL A 411 -4.50 -7.80 24.77
CA VAL A 411 -3.91 -8.80 25.68
C VAL A 411 -3.01 -8.13 26.71
N ASP A 412 -2.18 -7.17 26.29
CA ASP A 412 -1.23 -6.46 27.15
C ASP A 412 -1.76 -5.05 27.44
N ARG A 413 -2.29 -4.88 28.65
CA ARG A 413 -2.91 -3.63 29.12
C ARG A 413 -1.94 -2.45 29.09
N ASP A 414 -0.73 -2.63 29.63
CA ASP A 414 0.22 -1.54 29.80
C ASP A 414 0.76 -1.06 28.45
N TYR A 415 0.98 -2.01 27.53
CA TYR A 415 1.31 -1.71 26.14
C TYR A 415 0.22 -0.86 25.46
N CYS A 416 -1.06 -1.23 25.62
CA CYS A 416 -2.16 -0.46 25.06
C CYS A 416 -2.25 0.95 25.66
N LEU A 417 -2.10 1.10 26.98
CA LEU A 417 -2.11 2.41 27.62
C LEU A 417 -0.99 3.33 27.10
N GLU A 418 0.21 2.79 26.93
CA GLU A 418 1.34 3.52 26.36
C GLU A 418 1.05 3.94 24.91
N LEU A 419 0.62 2.99 24.06
CA LEU A 419 0.31 3.23 22.67
C LEU A 419 -0.79 4.29 22.53
N PHE A 420 -1.92 4.13 23.23
CA PHE A 420 -3.04 5.07 23.19
C PHE A 420 -2.66 6.45 23.71
N GLY A 421 -1.87 6.51 24.78
CA GLY A 421 -1.31 7.76 25.30
C GLY A 421 -0.52 8.53 24.24
N ARG A 422 0.34 7.83 23.49
CA ARG A 422 1.16 8.39 22.40
C ARG A 422 0.34 8.75 21.16
N MET A 423 -0.81 8.11 20.95
CA MET A 423 -1.69 8.36 19.81
C MET A 423 -2.56 9.63 19.94
N LYS A 424 -2.84 10.11 21.16
CA LYS A 424 -3.75 11.25 21.42
C LYS A 424 -3.46 12.49 20.58
N THR A 425 -2.19 12.76 20.30
CA THR A 425 -1.76 13.97 19.57
C THR A 425 -1.57 13.75 18.06
N LEU A 426 -1.81 12.54 17.53
CA LEU A 426 -1.59 12.24 16.12
C LEU A 426 -2.74 12.68 15.22
N GLY A 427 -3.90 13.03 15.79
CA GLY A 427 -5.10 13.41 15.04
C GLY A 427 -5.58 12.27 14.13
N LYS A 428 -5.48 11.02 14.61
CA LYS A 428 -5.94 9.80 13.94
C LYS A 428 -7.22 9.31 14.60
N PHE A 429 -8.10 8.69 13.80
CA PHE A 429 -9.26 7.95 14.28
C PHE A 429 -9.04 6.49 13.99
N TRP A 430 -9.42 5.60 14.91
CA TRP A 430 -9.14 4.19 14.71
C TRP A 430 -10.25 3.23 15.13
N TRP A 431 -10.24 2.07 14.46
CA TRP A 431 -11.07 0.92 14.75
C TRP A 431 -10.19 -0.30 15.03
N ALA A 432 -10.66 -1.21 15.90
CA ALA A 432 -10.01 -2.49 16.16
C ALA A 432 -11.04 -3.57 16.52
N GLN A 433 -10.64 -4.83 16.39
CA GLN A 433 -11.34 -5.95 17.04
C GLN A 433 -11.02 -5.97 18.53
N ALA A 434 -12.00 -6.32 19.36
CA ALA A 434 -11.87 -6.33 20.81
C ALA A 434 -12.46 -7.61 21.45
N PRO A 435 -11.82 -8.15 22.51
CA PRO A 435 -12.43 -9.17 23.34
C PRO A 435 -13.53 -8.55 24.21
N THR A 436 -14.55 -9.33 24.55
CA THR A 436 -15.64 -8.89 25.43
C THR A 436 -15.18 -8.47 26.83
N THR A 437 -13.98 -8.91 27.24
CA THR A 437 -13.36 -8.58 28.52
C THR A 437 -12.88 -7.13 28.63
N LEU A 438 -12.61 -6.45 27.50
CA LEU A 438 -12.07 -5.08 27.47
C LEU A 438 -12.97 -4.08 28.21
N ALA A 439 -14.28 -4.14 27.99
CA ALA A 439 -15.20 -3.08 28.43
C ALA A 439 -15.27 -2.90 29.96
N ARG A 440 -14.75 -3.85 30.74
CA ARG A 440 -14.68 -3.77 32.21
C ARG A 440 -13.48 -2.98 32.72
N ASP A 441 -12.47 -2.78 31.88
CA ASP A 441 -11.34 -1.92 32.18
C ASP A 441 -11.67 -0.49 31.75
N GLY A 442 -12.33 0.25 32.65
CA GLY A 442 -12.78 1.61 32.38
C GLY A 442 -11.65 2.57 32.03
N GLU A 443 -10.45 2.38 32.61
CA GLU A 443 -9.27 3.20 32.32
C GLU A 443 -8.77 2.93 30.89
N LEU A 444 -8.60 1.66 30.53
CA LEU A 444 -8.15 1.28 29.19
C LEU A 444 -9.16 1.70 28.11
N LEU A 445 -10.46 1.54 28.39
CA LEU A 445 -11.53 1.96 27.49
C LEU A 445 -11.57 3.48 27.31
N ALA A 446 -11.37 4.26 28.38
CA ALA A 446 -11.24 5.71 28.31
C ALA A 446 -9.99 6.14 27.52
N ALA A 447 -8.84 5.51 27.77
CA ALA A 447 -7.61 5.76 27.02
C ALA A 447 -7.79 5.47 25.52
N ALA A 448 -8.48 4.38 25.16
CA ALA A 448 -8.84 4.08 23.78
C ALA A 448 -9.68 5.20 23.16
N ALA A 449 -10.77 5.63 23.83
CA ALA A 449 -11.62 6.72 23.35
C ALA A 449 -10.86 8.03 23.13
N GLU A 450 -10.03 8.42 24.10
CA GLU A 450 -9.23 9.66 24.07
C GLU A 450 -8.15 9.63 22.97
N SER A 451 -7.65 8.45 22.62
CA SER A 451 -6.68 8.27 21.53
C SER A 451 -7.28 8.29 20.12
N GLY A 452 -8.60 8.45 20.02
CA GLY A 452 -9.31 8.52 18.74
C GLY A 452 -10.04 7.23 18.35
N CYS A 453 -10.19 6.25 19.25
CA CYS A 453 -11.02 5.07 18.97
C CYS A 453 -12.46 5.52 18.68
N PHE A 454 -12.98 5.21 17.49
CA PHE A 454 -14.35 5.56 17.13
C PHE A 454 -15.29 4.36 17.13
N SER A 455 -14.76 3.14 16.98
CA SER A 455 -15.55 1.92 16.94
C SER A 455 -14.73 0.70 17.35
N LEU A 456 -15.35 -0.21 18.11
CA LEU A 456 -14.77 -1.50 18.48
C LEU A 456 -15.70 -2.62 18.02
N SER A 457 -15.12 -3.65 17.39
CA SER A 457 -15.85 -4.84 16.98
C SER A 457 -15.66 -5.96 17.99
N TYR A 458 -16.71 -6.30 18.72
CA TYR A 458 -16.69 -7.36 19.72
C TYR A 458 -17.10 -8.70 19.12
N GLY A 459 -16.26 -9.71 19.37
CA GLY A 459 -16.55 -11.11 19.12
C GLY A 459 -17.53 -11.68 20.14
N PHE A 460 -18.84 -11.38 20.05
CA PHE A 460 -19.86 -12.02 20.90
C PHE A 460 -20.05 -13.50 20.53
N GLN A 461 -19.86 -13.83 19.26
CA GLN A 461 -19.92 -15.17 18.67
C GLN A 461 -21.32 -15.82 18.72
N THR A 462 -21.93 -15.98 19.89
CA THR A 462 -23.24 -16.62 20.04
C THR A 462 -23.95 -16.13 21.29
N VAL A 463 -25.27 -16.33 21.33
CA VAL A 463 -26.15 -16.07 22.49
C VAL A 463 -26.67 -17.38 23.10
N ASN A 464 -25.98 -18.48 22.83
CA ASN A 464 -26.31 -19.82 23.31
C ASN A 464 -25.18 -20.38 24.19
N GLU A 465 -25.48 -20.61 25.46
CA GLU A 465 -24.52 -21.13 26.46
C GLU A 465 -23.93 -22.49 26.05
N LYS A 466 -24.72 -23.37 25.42
CA LYS A 466 -24.21 -24.67 24.95
C LYS A 466 -23.16 -24.50 23.86
N SER A 467 -23.38 -23.55 22.95
CA SER A 467 -22.45 -23.25 21.86
C SER A 467 -21.16 -22.59 22.39
N LEU A 468 -21.25 -21.69 23.39
CA LEU A 468 -20.05 -21.13 24.04
C LEU A 468 -19.17 -22.23 24.65
N GLN A 469 -19.78 -23.17 25.39
CA GLN A 469 -19.07 -24.26 26.03
C GLN A 469 -18.50 -25.26 25.01
N GLY A 470 -19.31 -25.67 24.02
CA GLY A 470 -18.93 -26.64 23.00
C GLY A 470 -17.78 -26.19 22.11
N ASP A 471 -17.68 -24.89 21.84
CA ASP A 471 -16.63 -24.30 20.98
C ASP A 471 -15.52 -23.59 21.77
N MET A 472 -15.48 -23.79 23.09
CA MET A 472 -14.43 -23.28 23.98
C MET A 472 -14.26 -21.75 23.93
N ILE A 473 -15.38 -21.02 23.86
CA ILE A 473 -15.41 -19.55 23.83
C ILE A 473 -15.47 -19.05 25.28
N LEU A 474 -14.41 -19.33 26.05
CA LEU A 474 -14.39 -19.22 27.52
C LEU A 474 -14.38 -17.77 28.03
N GLN A 475 -13.92 -16.84 27.21
CA GLN A 475 -13.83 -15.42 27.53
C GLN A 475 -15.19 -14.72 27.54
N ASN A 476 -16.21 -15.28 26.88
CA ASN A 476 -17.52 -14.66 26.73
C ASN A 476 -18.51 -15.12 27.80
N ARG A 477 -19.33 -14.18 28.28
CA ARG A 477 -20.45 -14.45 29.21
C ARG A 477 -21.69 -13.70 28.72
N ILE A 478 -22.71 -14.42 28.28
CA ILE A 478 -23.89 -13.82 27.60
C ILE A 478 -24.60 -12.80 28.49
N ARG A 479 -24.70 -13.08 29.80
CA ARG A 479 -25.30 -12.17 30.78
C ARG A 479 -24.65 -10.78 30.84
N ASP A 480 -23.39 -10.67 30.42
CA ASP A 480 -22.59 -9.45 30.50
C ASP A 480 -22.69 -8.60 29.21
N TYR A 481 -23.23 -9.16 28.12
CA TYR A 481 -23.20 -8.52 26.80
C TYR A 481 -23.86 -7.13 26.77
N ARG A 482 -25.00 -6.96 27.45
CA ARG A 482 -25.69 -5.65 27.51
C ARG A 482 -24.85 -4.60 28.23
N GLU A 483 -24.18 -5.00 29.31
CA GLU A 483 -23.30 -4.12 30.09
C GLU A 483 -22.09 -3.70 29.26
N ILE A 484 -21.45 -4.64 28.55
CA ILE A 484 -20.31 -4.38 27.67
C ILE A 484 -20.64 -3.31 26.61
N VAL A 485 -21.81 -3.44 25.96
CA VAL A 485 -22.27 -2.46 24.97
C VAL A 485 -22.49 -1.10 25.62
N ALA A 486 -23.17 -1.06 26.76
CA ALA A 486 -23.47 0.18 27.47
C ALA A 486 -22.20 0.92 27.91
N LEU A 487 -21.22 0.22 28.51
CA LEU A 487 -19.95 0.80 28.96
C LEU A 487 -19.15 1.37 27.78
N THR A 488 -19.08 0.64 26.67
CA THR A 488 -18.38 1.11 25.46
C THR A 488 -19.04 2.35 24.85
N GLN A 489 -20.38 2.36 24.74
CA GLN A 489 -21.13 3.51 24.24
C GLN A 489 -20.99 4.73 25.17
N GLN A 490 -20.98 4.52 26.48
CA GLN A 490 -20.75 5.59 27.48
C GLN A 490 -19.37 6.22 27.36
N ALA A 491 -18.34 5.44 27.00
CA ALA A 491 -17.00 5.94 26.68
C ALA A 491 -16.95 6.72 25.35
N GLY A 492 -18.04 6.76 24.58
CA GLY A 492 -18.12 7.48 23.31
C GLY A 492 -17.50 6.73 22.14
N ILE A 493 -17.54 5.39 22.19
CA ILE A 493 -17.08 4.46 21.15
C ILE A 493 -18.28 3.68 20.60
N LEU A 494 -18.40 3.57 19.27
CA LEU A 494 -19.43 2.76 18.62
C LEU A 494 -19.17 1.26 18.81
N VAL A 495 -20.24 0.48 18.88
CA VAL A 495 -20.15 -0.97 19.10
C VAL A 495 -20.64 -1.76 17.90
N ASP A 496 -19.71 -2.46 17.25
CA ASP A 496 -20.02 -3.49 16.25
C ASP A 496 -20.04 -4.87 16.91
N GLY A 497 -21.17 -5.58 16.80
CA GLY A 497 -21.32 -6.94 17.34
C GLY A 497 -21.19 -8.01 16.26
N THR A 498 -20.26 -8.94 16.43
CA THR A 498 -20.10 -10.08 15.50
C THR A 498 -20.65 -11.38 16.09
N PHE A 499 -21.40 -12.12 15.28
CA PHE A 499 -22.02 -13.39 15.66
C PHE A 499 -21.83 -14.45 14.58
N ILE A 500 -21.62 -15.70 15.00
CA ILE A 500 -21.49 -16.88 14.17
C ILE A 500 -22.72 -17.76 14.41
N PHE A 501 -23.38 -18.17 13.32
CA PHE A 501 -24.47 -19.15 13.36
C PHE A 501 -23.99 -20.51 12.85
N GLY A 502 -24.54 -21.58 13.43
CA GLY A 502 -24.31 -22.94 12.95
C GLY A 502 -23.42 -23.78 13.87
N PHE A 503 -23.16 -23.32 15.10
CA PHE A 503 -22.52 -24.15 16.11
C PHE A 503 -23.38 -25.39 16.41
N ASN A 504 -22.75 -26.49 16.83
CA ASN A 504 -23.47 -27.74 17.11
C ASN A 504 -24.57 -27.56 18.18
N GLY A 505 -24.37 -26.66 19.15
CA GLY A 505 -25.36 -26.33 20.17
C GLY A 505 -26.58 -25.55 19.67
N ASP A 506 -26.54 -24.99 18.46
CA ASP A 506 -27.59 -24.12 17.93
C ASP A 506 -28.77 -24.93 17.38
N ALA A 507 -29.98 -24.57 17.81
CA ALA A 507 -31.24 -24.99 17.19
C ALA A 507 -31.82 -23.86 16.32
N LYS A 508 -32.83 -24.13 15.50
CA LYS A 508 -33.48 -23.10 14.63
C LYS A 508 -33.98 -21.86 15.37
N SER A 509 -34.25 -21.97 16.68
CA SER A 509 -34.61 -20.84 17.54
C SER A 509 -33.48 -19.82 17.73
N ILE A 510 -32.23 -20.15 17.40
CA ILE A 510 -31.07 -19.27 17.57
C ILE A 510 -31.24 -17.96 16.82
N PHE A 511 -31.77 -17.97 15.59
CA PHE A 511 -31.93 -16.76 14.78
C PHE A 511 -32.80 -15.74 15.49
N ARG A 512 -33.95 -16.16 16.01
CA ARG A 512 -34.89 -15.29 16.74
C ARG A 512 -34.28 -14.80 18.05
N THR A 513 -33.56 -15.66 18.75
CA THR A 513 -32.93 -15.34 20.04
C THR A 513 -31.81 -14.32 19.87
N THR A 514 -30.95 -14.49 18.86
CA THR A 514 -29.89 -13.53 18.52
C THR A 514 -30.47 -12.19 18.11
N VAL A 515 -31.48 -12.15 17.23
CA VAL A 515 -32.16 -10.89 16.84
C VAL A 515 -32.73 -10.17 18.06
N LYS A 516 -33.41 -10.89 18.95
CA LYS A 516 -33.96 -10.32 20.20
C LYS A 516 -32.84 -9.74 21.08
N MET A 517 -31.76 -10.49 21.29
CA MET A 517 -30.61 -10.07 22.08
C MET A 517 -29.95 -8.80 21.51
N ILE A 518 -29.72 -8.73 20.20
CA ILE A 518 -29.13 -7.56 19.52
C ILE A 518 -29.97 -6.30 19.75
N ILE A 519 -31.30 -6.42 19.65
CA ILE A 519 -32.23 -5.32 19.90
C ILE A 519 -32.15 -4.88 21.37
N GLU A 520 -32.16 -5.83 22.30
CA GLU A 520 -32.10 -5.57 23.75
C GLU A 520 -30.76 -4.99 24.22
N MET A 521 -29.66 -5.35 23.55
CA MET A 521 -28.33 -4.78 23.80
C MET A 521 -28.18 -3.36 23.24
N ASN A 522 -29.07 -2.92 22.35
CA ASN A 522 -28.97 -1.64 21.64
C ASN A 522 -27.66 -1.46 20.85
N LEU A 523 -27.18 -2.52 20.18
CA LEU A 523 -25.95 -2.48 19.37
C LEU A 523 -26.00 -1.39 18.28
N ASP A 524 -24.86 -0.77 17.95
CA ASP A 524 -24.77 0.22 16.88
C ASP A 524 -24.76 -0.45 15.50
N THR A 525 -23.96 -1.51 15.35
CA THR A 525 -23.93 -2.34 14.14
C THR A 525 -23.80 -3.82 14.49
N TYR A 526 -24.11 -4.67 13.51
CA TYR A 526 -24.02 -6.12 13.64
C TYR A 526 -23.53 -6.75 12.34
N THR A 527 -22.77 -7.83 12.50
CA THR A 527 -22.28 -8.67 11.41
C THR A 527 -22.50 -10.13 11.75
N PHE A 528 -23.09 -10.86 10.80
CA PHE A 528 -23.28 -12.31 10.90
C PHE A 528 -22.29 -13.05 10.01
N TYR A 529 -21.81 -14.15 10.56
CA TYR A 529 -21.01 -15.16 9.92
C TYR A 529 -21.73 -16.50 10.04
N MET A 530 -21.51 -17.38 9.08
CA MET A 530 -21.82 -18.79 9.22
C MET A 530 -20.56 -19.54 9.58
N LEU A 531 -20.69 -20.54 10.45
CA LEU A 531 -19.58 -21.34 10.92
C LEU A 531 -18.87 -22.00 9.73
N THR A 532 -17.58 -21.73 9.58
CA THR A 532 -16.76 -22.22 8.47
C THR A 532 -15.53 -22.93 9.04
N PRO A 533 -15.51 -24.27 9.05
CA PRO A 533 -14.33 -25.01 9.46
C PRO A 533 -13.25 -24.93 8.36
N TYR A 534 -12.00 -24.69 8.74
CA TYR A 534 -10.91 -24.52 7.78
C TYR A 534 -10.26 -25.86 7.39
N PRO A 535 -10.09 -26.16 6.10
CA PRO A 535 -9.32 -27.32 5.64
C PRO A 535 -7.97 -27.43 6.35
N GLY A 536 -7.55 -28.66 6.67
CA GLY A 536 -6.31 -28.93 7.40
C GLY A 536 -6.41 -28.83 8.93
N THR A 537 -7.54 -28.34 9.46
CA THR A 537 -7.74 -28.25 10.93
C THR A 537 -8.45 -29.48 11.50
N PRO A 538 -8.20 -29.86 12.77
CA PRO A 538 -8.99 -30.87 13.48
C PRO A 538 -10.50 -30.57 13.47
N TYR A 539 -10.87 -29.29 13.50
CA TYR A 539 -12.26 -28.86 13.45
C TYR A 539 -12.93 -29.22 12.11
N TYR A 540 -12.24 -29.00 10.99
CA TYR A 540 -12.71 -29.44 9.67
C TYR A 540 -12.81 -30.95 9.54
N GLU A 541 -11.83 -31.68 10.08
CA GLU A 541 -11.84 -33.14 10.06
C GLU A 541 -13.03 -33.74 10.82
N GLU A 542 -13.52 -33.08 11.88
CA GLU A 542 -14.75 -33.48 12.58
C GLU A 542 -15.97 -33.43 11.65
N TYR A 543 -16.17 -32.33 10.93
CA TYR A 543 -17.28 -32.19 9.98
C TYR A 543 -17.13 -33.12 8.77
N ARG A 544 -15.90 -33.32 8.29
CA ARG A 544 -15.60 -34.24 7.18
C ARG A 544 -15.95 -35.69 7.55
N LYS A 545 -15.47 -36.16 8.70
CA LYS A 545 -15.69 -37.55 9.17
C LYS A 545 -17.15 -37.82 9.50
N SER A 546 -17.86 -36.83 10.03
CA SER A 546 -19.30 -36.92 10.29
C SER A 546 -20.18 -36.73 9.05
N LYS A 547 -19.58 -36.53 7.86
CA LYS A 547 -20.29 -36.29 6.58
C LYS A 547 -21.22 -35.09 6.62
N ARG A 548 -20.85 -34.06 7.39
CA ARG A 548 -21.60 -32.80 7.53
C ARG A 548 -20.98 -31.63 6.77
N LEU A 549 -19.89 -31.84 6.04
CA LEU A 549 -19.42 -30.87 5.05
C LEU A 549 -20.32 -30.91 3.81
N VAL A 550 -20.82 -29.75 3.39
CA VAL A 550 -21.74 -29.60 2.25
C VAL A 550 -20.98 -29.46 0.93
N THR A 551 -19.75 -28.99 0.98
CA THR A 551 -18.92 -28.70 -0.20
C THR A 551 -17.44 -28.72 0.15
N ASP A 552 -16.62 -29.03 -0.85
CA ASP A 552 -15.16 -28.92 -0.87
C ASP A 552 -14.68 -27.69 -1.68
N ASN A 553 -15.59 -26.92 -2.27
CA ASN A 553 -15.26 -25.72 -3.02
C ASN A 553 -14.75 -24.62 -2.06
N HIS A 554 -13.45 -24.35 -2.16
CA HIS A 554 -12.73 -23.37 -1.37
C HIS A 554 -13.34 -21.96 -1.39
N GLU A 555 -13.82 -21.49 -2.54
CA GLU A 555 -14.42 -20.15 -2.69
C GLU A 555 -15.62 -19.93 -1.76
N LYS A 556 -16.30 -21.01 -1.32
CA LYS A 556 -17.43 -20.94 -0.40
C LYS A 556 -17.02 -20.88 1.08
N PHE A 557 -15.75 -21.07 1.41
CA PHE A 557 -15.24 -20.98 2.79
C PHE A 557 -14.97 -19.51 3.18
N ASP A 558 -15.98 -18.67 2.96
CA ASP A 558 -15.95 -17.20 3.07
C ASP A 558 -16.78 -16.67 4.24
N TRP A 559 -17.18 -17.55 5.18
CA TRP A 559 -18.05 -17.22 6.30
C TRP A 559 -19.46 -16.68 5.95
N ASP A 560 -19.87 -16.72 4.67
CA ASP A 560 -21.20 -16.27 4.23
C ASP A 560 -21.95 -17.30 3.39
N HIS A 561 -21.32 -18.44 3.09
CA HIS A 561 -22.00 -19.64 2.62
C HIS A 561 -22.12 -20.70 3.71
N ALA A 562 -23.24 -21.42 3.71
CA ALA A 562 -23.43 -22.59 4.57
C ALA A 562 -22.64 -23.78 4.00
N VAL A 563 -21.39 -23.94 4.44
CA VAL A 563 -20.51 -25.05 4.03
C VAL A 563 -20.62 -26.29 4.91
N ILE A 564 -21.45 -26.23 5.95
CA ILE A 564 -21.72 -27.33 6.88
C ILE A 564 -23.22 -27.57 7.07
N GLU A 565 -23.55 -28.77 7.53
CA GLU A 565 -24.82 -29.09 8.20
C GLU A 565 -24.60 -29.09 9.73
N PRO A 566 -25.12 -28.09 10.46
CA PRO A 566 -25.15 -28.14 11.92
C PRO A 566 -25.98 -29.31 12.44
N GLU A 567 -25.75 -29.75 13.68
CA GLU A 567 -26.44 -30.93 14.23
C GLU A 567 -27.98 -30.82 14.23
N ASN A 568 -28.52 -29.61 14.40
CA ASN A 568 -29.96 -29.39 14.61
C ASN A 568 -30.65 -28.59 13.49
N MET A 569 -29.99 -28.41 12.33
CA MET A 569 -30.59 -27.78 11.15
C MET A 569 -29.82 -28.12 9.88
N THR A 570 -30.51 -28.10 8.74
CA THR A 570 -29.84 -28.24 7.43
C THR A 570 -29.08 -26.97 7.04
N SER A 571 -28.14 -27.09 6.11
CA SER A 571 -27.41 -25.95 5.53
C SER A 571 -28.35 -24.91 4.87
N ILE A 572 -29.45 -25.37 4.24
CA ILE A 572 -30.49 -24.51 3.65
C ILE A 572 -31.22 -23.71 4.73
N GLU A 573 -31.52 -24.34 5.87
CA GLU A 573 -32.18 -23.68 6.99
C GLU A 573 -31.26 -22.67 7.68
N LEU A 574 -29.96 -23.00 7.79
CA LEU A 574 -28.94 -22.07 8.27
C LEU A 574 -28.90 -20.81 7.38
N ASP A 575 -28.78 -20.97 6.06
CA ASP A 575 -28.76 -19.87 5.11
C ASP A 575 -30.03 -18.99 5.19
N LYS A 576 -31.20 -19.63 5.15
CA LYS A 576 -32.50 -18.93 5.25
C LYS A 576 -32.68 -18.21 6.58
N GLY A 577 -32.21 -18.82 7.68
CA GLY A 577 -32.25 -18.24 9.01
C GLY A 577 -31.40 -16.99 9.14
N VAL A 578 -30.16 -17.02 8.62
CA VAL A 578 -29.27 -15.85 8.59
C VAL A 578 -29.86 -14.72 7.73
N ARG A 579 -30.39 -15.03 6.54
CA ARG A 579 -31.10 -14.02 5.71
C ARG A 579 -32.31 -13.42 6.41
N TRP A 580 -33.08 -14.24 7.13
CA TRP A 580 -34.21 -13.76 7.91
C TRP A 580 -33.74 -12.81 9.03
N ALA A 581 -32.66 -13.17 9.74
CA ALA A 581 -32.11 -12.35 10.81
C ALA A 581 -31.65 -10.97 10.29
N TYR A 582 -30.89 -10.94 9.18
CA TYR A 582 -30.49 -9.70 8.51
C TYR A 582 -31.72 -8.85 8.14
N ARG A 583 -32.68 -9.39 7.38
CA ARG A 583 -33.88 -8.64 6.95
C ARG A 583 -34.68 -8.06 8.13
N THR A 584 -34.74 -8.79 9.24
CA THR A 584 -35.48 -8.38 10.44
C THR A 584 -34.81 -7.21 11.14
N LEU A 585 -33.51 -7.33 11.41
CA LEU A 585 -32.74 -6.25 12.02
C LEU A 585 -32.66 -5.05 11.09
N ASP A 586 -32.46 -5.26 9.80
CA ASP A 586 -32.43 -4.20 8.78
C ASP A 586 -33.72 -3.37 8.80
N ARG A 587 -34.89 -4.00 8.97
CA ARG A 587 -36.16 -3.28 9.14
C ARG A 587 -36.19 -2.49 10.44
N TYR A 588 -35.75 -3.09 11.54
CA TYR A 588 -35.68 -2.44 12.86
C TYR A 588 -34.74 -1.23 12.87
N TYR A 589 -33.55 -1.35 12.29
CA TYR A 589 -32.54 -0.28 12.26
C TYR A 589 -32.97 0.89 11.34
N ARG A 590 -33.69 0.62 10.24
CA ARG A 590 -34.36 1.70 9.47
C ARG A 590 -35.40 2.44 10.28
N ALA A 591 -36.29 1.70 10.95
CA ALA A 591 -37.36 2.28 11.73
C ALA A 591 -36.83 3.12 12.91
N THR A 592 -35.64 2.78 13.43
CA THR A 592 -35.01 3.46 14.56
C THR A 592 -33.87 4.40 14.17
N PHE A 593 -33.67 4.66 12.86
CA PHE A 593 -32.53 5.42 12.34
C PHE A 593 -32.38 6.80 13.00
N TRP A 594 -33.44 7.61 13.00
CA TRP A 594 -33.38 8.98 13.54
C TRP A 594 -33.07 9.00 15.04
N LYS A 595 -33.66 8.08 15.82
CA LYS A 595 -33.38 7.94 17.24
C LYS A 595 -31.89 7.65 17.49
N ARG A 596 -31.31 6.75 16.68
CA ARG A 596 -29.89 6.37 16.77
C ARG A 596 -28.97 7.48 16.28
N ALA A 597 -29.31 8.16 15.19
CA ALA A 597 -28.56 9.32 14.69
C ALA A 597 -28.49 10.45 15.73
N LEU A 598 -29.60 10.71 16.44
CA LEU A 598 -29.63 11.66 17.55
C LEU A 598 -28.79 11.23 18.75
N THR A 599 -28.64 9.94 18.99
CA THR A 599 -27.80 9.42 20.09
C THR A 599 -26.31 9.51 19.73
N ASN A 600 -25.98 9.29 18.45
CA ASN A 600 -24.60 9.26 17.95
C ASN A 600 -24.15 10.57 17.26
N TYR A 601 -24.93 11.66 17.41
CA TYR A 601 -24.68 12.94 16.73
C TYR A 601 -23.28 13.51 16.99
N ARG A 602 -22.69 13.21 18.15
CA ARG A 602 -21.35 13.67 18.57
C ARG A 602 -20.26 13.25 17.58
N PHE A 603 -20.42 12.13 16.86
CA PHE A 603 -19.48 11.70 15.83
C PHE A 603 -19.50 12.57 14.58
N LEU A 604 -20.65 13.19 14.26
CA LEU A 604 -20.77 14.12 13.12
C LEU A 604 -19.93 15.39 13.31
N PHE A 605 -19.59 15.71 14.56
CA PHE A 605 -18.80 16.90 14.92
C PHE A 605 -17.32 16.59 15.21
N LYS A 606 -16.88 15.32 15.19
CA LYS A 606 -15.49 14.94 15.49
C LYS A 606 -14.53 15.27 14.33
N SER A 607 -14.88 14.90 13.10
CA SER A 607 -14.05 15.16 11.91
C SER A 607 -14.84 14.94 10.62
N ILE A 608 -14.62 15.80 9.62
CA ILE A 608 -15.19 15.62 8.28
C ILE A 608 -14.66 14.36 7.59
N ASP A 609 -13.40 13.97 7.85
CA ASP A 609 -12.79 12.78 7.26
C ASP A 609 -13.37 11.51 7.85
N LEU A 610 -13.60 11.49 9.17
CA LEU A 610 -14.30 10.38 9.83
C LEU A 610 -15.75 10.27 9.31
N VAL A 611 -16.45 11.39 9.16
CA VAL A 611 -17.81 11.39 8.60
C VAL A 611 -17.81 10.90 7.15
N ARG A 612 -16.87 11.35 6.31
CA ARG A 612 -16.70 10.86 4.94
C ARG A 612 -16.45 9.37 4.91
N PHE A 613 -15.49 8.87 5.69
CA PHE A 613 -15.18 7.44 5.79
C PHE A 613 -16.41 6.63 6.22
N LEU A 614 -17.14 7.11 7.23
CA LEU A 614 -18.35 6.45 7.70
C LEU A 614 -19.47 6.47 6.64
N LEU A 615 -19.61 7.54 5.88
CA LEU A 615 -20.58 7.62 4.77
C LEU A 615 -20.16 6.77 3.56
N SER A 616 -18.86 6.72 3.22
CA SER A 616 -18.31 5.95 2.10
C SER A 616 -18.26 4.46 2.39
N SER A 617 -17.91 4.08 3.62
CA SER A 617 -18.00 2.70 4.16
C SER A 617 -19.45 2.28 4.44
N GLY A 618 -20.41 3.16 4.20
CA GLY A 618 -21.84 2.85 4.25
C GLY A 618 -22.41 2.73 5.66
N ILE A 619 -22.42 3.82 6.44
CA ILE A 619 -23.55 4.07 7.35
C ILE A 619 -24.83 4.08 6.48
N PRO A 620 -25.83 3.25 6.78
CA PRO A 620 -26.28 2.19 5.89
C PRO A 620 -27.06 2.71 4.66
N ARG A 621 -26.40 2.72 3.50
CA ARG A 621 -27.03 2.25 2.26
C ARG A 621 -27.00 0.70 2.22
N LYS A 622 -27.45 0.01 3.28
CA LYS A 622 -27.81 -1.42 3.25
C LYS A 622 -29.14 -1.68 2.53
N TYR A 623 -29.70 -0.66 1.88
CA TYR A 623 -31.09 -0.66 1.39
C TYR A 623 -31.15 -0.24 -0.07
N ARG A 624 -30.62 -1.08 -0.95
CA ARG A 624 -31.18 -1.19 -2.28
C ARG A 624 -31.09 -2.64 -2.73
N ASN A 625 -32.29 -3.21 -2.89
CA ASN A 625 -32.66 -4.39 -3.66
C ASN A 625 -31.48 -5.11 -4.30
N ASP A 626 -31.09 -6.25 -3.72
CA ASP A 626 -30.60 -7.44 -4.41
C ASP A 626 -30.37 -8.51 -3.32
N TYR A 627 -31.44 -9.21 -2.92
CA TYR A 627 -31.40 -10.35 -1.99
C TYR A 627 -31.91 -11.61 -2.66
#